data_AF-A0A925BL93-F1
#
_entry.id   AF-A0A925BL93-F1
#
_cell.length_a   1.000
_cell.length_b   1.000
_cell.length_c   1.000
_cell.angle_alpha   90.00
_cell.angle_beta   90.00
_cell.angle_gamma   90.00
#
_symmetry.space_group_name_H-M   'P 1'
#
loop_
_entity.id
_entity.type
_entity.pdbx_description
1 polymer ?
#
loop_
_entity_poly.entity_id
_entity_poly.type
_entity_poly.pdbx_seq_one_letter_code
_entity_poly.pdbx_strand_id
1 'polypeptide(L)'
;MDTHGVTVRSTRVLRGPNLYAYMPVIHVVMDIGEYEDRPSSSFPGFVERITTWLPGLQTHECSVGKPGGFIERLKRGTYLAHITEHITLELQTLMGFNVNFG
;
A
#
# COMPACT_ATOMS: atom_id res chain seq x y z
N MET A 1 -14.47 -13.77 -11.60
CA MET A 1 -13.15 -13.13 -11.72
C MET A 1 -12.21 -14.00 -10.92
N ASP A 2 -11.36 -14.78 -11.57
CA ASP A 2 -10.31 -15.52 -10.88
C ASP A 2 -9.37 -14.51 -10.24
N THR A 3 -9.49 -14.35 -8.93
CA THR A 3 -8.48 -13.65 -8.16
C THR A 3 -7.22 -14.47 -8.31
N HIS A 4 -6.13 -13.86 -8.79
CA HIS A 4 -4.86 -14.53 -9.04
C HIS A 4 -4.16 -14.88 -7.71
N GLY A 5 -4.84 -15.60 -6.81
CA GLY A 5 -4.39 -15.93 -5.46
C GLY A 5 -4.59 -14.83 -4.40
N VAL A 6 -5.01 -13.61 -4.77
CA VAL A 6 -5.16 -12.50 -3.81
C VAL A 6 -6.58 -12.42 -3.25
N THR A 7 -6.73 -12.50 -1.93
CA THR A 7 -8.04 -12.47 -1.27
C THR A 7 -8.02 -11.60 -0.02
N VAL A 8 -8.95 -10.64 0.08
CA VAL A 8 -9.22 -9.95 1.34
C VAL A 8 -10.00 -10.88 2.26
N ARG A 9 -9.39 -11.33 3.35
CA ARG A 9 -9.98 -12.25 4.33
C ARG A 9 -10.90 -11.53 5.31
N SER A 10 -10.55 -10.32 5.71
CA SER A 10 -11.43 -9.48 6.54
C SER A 10 -11.08 -8.00 6.43
N THR A 11 -12.10 -7.16 6.63
CA THR A 11 -11.97 -5.70 6.73
C THR A 11 -12.75 -5.24 7.94
N ARG A 12 -12.14 -4.46 8.82
CA ARG A 12 -12.77 -3.95 10.05
C ARG A 12 -12.35 -2.50 10.28
N VAL A 13 -13.28 -1.67 10.73
CA VAL A 13 -12.97 -0.31 11.18
C VAL A 13 -12.80 -0.34 12.69
N LEU A 14 -11.61 0.04 13.17
CA LEU A 14 -11.31 0.22 14.59
C LEU A 14 -11.54 1.71 14.91
N ARG A 15 -12.57 2.03 15.71
CA ARG A 15 -13.10 3.41 15.84
C ARG A 15 -12.44 4.27 16.93
N GLY A 16 -11.53 3.72 17.72
CA GLY A 16 -10.84 4.42 18.80
C GLY A 16 -9.46 3.81 19.06
N PRO A 17 -8.82 4.14 20.20
CA PRO A 17 -7.54 3.55 20.57
C PRO A 17 -7.59 2.02 20.50
N ASN A 18 -6.60 1.45 19.82
CA ASN A 18 -6.53 0.02 19.51
C ASN A 18 -5.07 -0.45 19.52
N LEU A 19 -4.85 -1.74 19.24
CA LEU A 19 -3.52 -2.36 19.29
C LEU A 19 -2.50 -1.71 18.34
N TYR A 20 -2.96 -1.14 17.22
CA TYR A 20 -2.10 -0.63 16.16
C TYR A 20 -1.90 0.90 16.25
N ALA A 21 -2.91 1.64 16.72
CA ALA A 21 -2.85 3.09 16.83
C ALA A 21 -3.80 3.65 17.90
N TYR A 22 -3.49 4.85 18.40
CA TYR A 22 -4.38 5.60 19.31
C TYR A 22 -5.55 6.31 18.58
N MET A 23 -5.54 6.31 17.25
CA MET A 23 -6.55 6.92 16.38
C MET A 23 -7.34 5.84 15.62
N PRO A 24 -8.50 6.19 15.00
CA PRO A 24 -9.25 5.25 14.19
C PRO A 24 -8.46 4.75 12.98
N VAL A 25 -8.54 3.44 12.69
CA VAL A 25 -7.86 2.81 11.54
C VAL A 25 -8.76 1.80 10.84
N ILE A 26 -8.49 1.54 9.56
CA ILE A 26 -9.05 0.41 8.83
C ILE A 26 -8.05 -0.75 8.94
N HIS A 27 -8.46 -1.83 9.58
CA HIS A 27 -7.67 -3.06 9.65
C HIS A 27 -8.12 -4.02 8.56
N VAL A 28 -7.19 -4.38 7.67
CA VAL A 28 -7.43 -5.32 6.57
C VAL A 28 -6.51 -6.51 6.73
N VAL A 29 -7.09 -7.71 6.71
CA VAL A 29 -6.34 -8.96 6.61
C VAL A 29 -6.46 -9.45 5.18
N MET A 30 -5.34 -9.55 4.50
CA MET A 30 -5.27 -9.94 3.09
C MET A 30 -4.29 -11.11 2.92
N ASP A 31 -4.72 -12.09 2.14
CA ASP A 31 -3.88 -13.14 1.60
C ASP A 31 -3.38 -12.68 0.22
N ILE A 32 -2.08 -12.57 0.04
CA ILE A 32 -1.46 -12.11 -1.21
C ILE A 32 -1.01 -13.28 -2.10
N GLY A 33 -1.21 -14.53 -1.69
CA GLY A 33 -0.84 -15.72 -2.45
C GLY A 33 0.61 -15.68 -2.96
N GLU A 34 0.81 -16.08 -4.21
CA GLU A 34 2.14 -16.16 -4.86
C GLU A 34 2.87 -14.82 -4.95
N TYR A 35 2.22 -13.68 -4.68
CA TYR A 35 2.88 -12.38 -4.68
C TYR A 35 3.74 -12.14 -3.42
N GLU A 36 3.71 -13.05 -2.44
CA GLU A 36 4.67 -13.05 -1.34
C GLU A 36 6.11 -13.24 -1.82
N ASP A 37 6.33 -14.06 -2.85
CA ASP A 37 7.66 -14.34 -3.41
C ASP A 37 8.00 -13.46 -4.63
N ARG A 38 7.12 -12.54 -5.00
CA ARG A 38 7.26 -11.73 -6.22
C ARG A 38 7.33 -10.24 -5.87
N PRO A 39 8.53 -9.68 -5.66
CA PRO A 39 8.68 -8.26 -5.38
C PRO A 39 8.34 -7.40 -6.61
N SER A 40 8.04 -6.12 -6.39
CA SER A 40 7.74 -5.13 -7.44
C SER A 40 8.78 -5.08 -8.57
N SER A 41 10.06 -5.29 -8.24
CA SER A 41 11.16 -5.32 -9.20
C SER A 41 11.12 -6.51 -10.16
N SER A 42 10.35 -7.56 -9.85
CA SER A 42 10.13 -8.72 -10.74
C SER A 42 9.11 -8.44 -11.85
N PHE A 43 8.46 -7.27 -11.85
CA PHE A 43 7.45 -6.88 -12.82
C PHE A 43 7.92 -5.71 -13.68
N PRO A 44 8.43 -5.95 -14.90
CA PRO A 44 8.88 -4.89 -15.79
C PRO A 44 7.81 -3.82 -16.06
N GLY A 45 8.23 -2.55 -15.97
CA GLY A 45 7.36 -1.38 -16.19
C GLY A 45 6.33 -1.13 -15.08
N PHE A 46 6.33 -1.88 -13.98
CA PHE A 46 5.32 -1.77 -12.94
C PHE A 46 5.38 -0.40 -12.25
N VAL A 47 6.57 0.06 -11.87
CA VAL A 47 6.77 1.32 -11.16
C VAL A 47 6.32 2.51 -12.00
N GLU A 48 6.65 2.49 -13.29
CA GLU A 48 6.28 3.52 -14.25
C GLU A 48 4.76 3.59 -14.43
N ARG A 49 4.09 2.44 -14.56
CA ARG A 49 2.63 2.40 -14.71
C ARG A 49 1.92 2.88 -13.46
N ILE A 50 2.30 2.39 -12.28
CA ILE A 50 1.58 2.72 -11.04
C ILE A 50 1.75 4.20 -10.67
N THR A 51 2.94 4.77 -10.87
CA THR A 51 3.19 6.19 -10.62
C THR A 51 2.54 7.11 -11.66
N THR A 52 2.28 6.60 -12.87
CA THR A 52 1.49 7.32 -13.87
C THR A 52 0.01 7.40 -13.47
N TRP A 53 -0.53 6.31 -12.93
CA TRP A 53 -1.93 6.25 -12.49
C TRP A 53 -2.18 7.00 -11.18
N LEU A 54 -1.20 6.98 -10.27
CA LEU A 54 -1.29 7.54 -8.94
C LEU A 54 -0.06 8.45 -8.67
N PRO A 55 -0.05 9.68 -9.21
CA PRO A 55 1.11 10.56 -9.14
C PRO A 55 1.44 11.02 -7.71
N GLY A 56 0.49 11.03 -6.77
CA GLY A 56 0.74 11.37 -5.37
C GLY A 56 1.66 10.37 -4.66
N LEU A 57 1.79 9.14 -5.16
CA LEU A 57 2.76 8.16 -4.65
C LEU A 57 4.21 8.67 -4.68
N GLN A 58 4.53 9.65 -5.53
CA GLN A 58 5.85 10.28 -5.57
C GLN A 58 6.22 11.02 -4.27
N THR A 59 5.23 11.44 -3.48
CA THR A 59 5.46 12.13 -2.21
C THR A 59 5.41 11.18 -1.01
N HIS A 60 4.92 9.95 -1.20
CA HIS A 60 4.80 8.97 -0.13
C HIS A 60 6.16 8.66 0.50
N GLU A 61 6.21 8.85 1.82
CA GLU A 61 7.31 8.41 2.65
C GLU A 61 7.11 6.94 3.02
N CYS A 62 8.20 6.27 3.36
CA CYS A 62 8.20 4.89 3.87
C CYS A 62 9.19 4.86 5.06
N SER A 63 9.72 3.69 5.42
CA SER A 63 10.79 3.55 6.44
C SER A 63 12.04 4.40 6.20
N VAL A 64 12.20 4.97 5.00
CA VAL A 64 13.31 5.88 4.63
C VAL A 64 13.10 7.30 5.20
N GLY A 65 11.86 7.68 5.57
CA GLY A 65 11.55 8.96 6.24
C GLY A 65 11.79 10.20 5.38
N LYS A 66 11.66 10.08 4.06
CA LYS A 66 11.78 11.20 3.12
C LYS A 66 10.76 11.06 1.97
N PRO A 67 10.31 12.18 1.37
CA PRO A 67 9.47 12.15 0.18
C PRO A 67 10.08 11.32 -0.95
N GLY A 68 9.28 10.51 -1.61
CA GLY A 68 9.72 9.58 -2.65
C GLY A 68 10.42 8.31 -2.12
N GLY A 69 10.50 8.14 -0.79
CA GLY A 69 11.03 6.93 -0.16
C GLY A 69 10.29 5.67 -0.58
N PHE A 70 8.97 5.75 -0.80
CA PHE A 70 8.21 4.63 -1.33
C PHE A 70 8.61 4.26 -2.76
N ILE A 71 8.86 5.24 -3.63
CA ILE A 71 9.31 5.00 -5.01
C ILE A 71 10.68 4.33 -5.05
N GLU A 72 11.59 4.74 -4.16
CA GLU A 72 12.88 4.08 -3.98
C GLU A 72 12.69 2.59 -3.62
N ARG A 73 11.75 2.28 -2.71
CA ARG A 73 11.42 0.90 -2.31
C ARG A 73 10.77 0.11 -3.44
N LEU A 74 9.87 0.71 -4.21
CA LEU A 74 9.27 0.09 -5.41
C LEU A 74 10.33 -0.31 -6.43
N LYS A 75 11.31 0.56 -6.70
CA LYS A 75 12.40 0.28 -7.64
C LYS A 75 13.35 -0.80 -7.13
N ARG A 76 13.68 -0.77 -5.83
CA ARG A 76 14.52 -1.79 -5.18
C ARG A 76 13.83 -3.17 -5.14
N GLY A 77 12.51 -3.18 -5.00
CA GLY A 77 11.72 -4.39 -4.78
C GLY A 77 11.04 -4.35 -3.42
N THR A 78 9.72 -4.37 -3.43
CA THR A 78 8.86 -4.53 -2.25
C THR A 78 7.62 -5.34 -2.59
N TYR A 79 6.89 -5.82 -1.58
CA TYR A 79 5.87 -6.85 -1.73
C TYR A 79 4.45 -6.28 -1.82
N LEU A 80 3.54 -7.08 -2.39
CA LEU A 80 2.18 -6.64 -2.69
C LEU A 80 1.45 -6.03 -1.49
N ALA A 81 1.59 -6.59 -0.28
CA ALA A 81 0.96 -6.05 0.92
C ALA A 81 1.35 -4.58 1.19
N HIS A 82 2.64 -4.27 1.16
CA HIS A 82 3.16 -2.92 1.35
C HIS A 82 2.79 -1.98 0.19
N ILE A 83 2.70 -2.50 -1.04
CA ILE A 83 2.22 -1.72 -2.19
C ILE A 83 0.74 -1.36 -1.99
N THR A 84 -0.07 -2.33 -1.58
CA THR A 84 -1.50 -2.14 -1.33
C THR A 84 -1.77 -1.12 -0.24
N GLU A 85 -0.97 -1.12 0.83
CA GLU A 85 -1.02 -0.12 1.89
C GLU A 85 -0.90 1.32 1.33
N HIS A 86 0.19 1.61 0.61
CA HIS A 86 0.40 2.94 0.03
C HIS A 86 -0.63 3.31 -1.04
N ILE A 87 -1.08 2.37 -1.87
CA ILE A 87 -2.17 2.63 -2.83
C ILE A 87 -3.46 2.97 -2.08
N THR A 88 -3.75 2.29 -0.98
CA THR A 88 -4.95 2.54 -0.18
C THR A 88 -4.89 3.90 0.50
N LEU A 89 -3.72 4.32 0.98
CA LEU A 89 -3.51 5.67 1.51
C LEU A 89 -3.69 6.74 0.43
N GLU A 90 -3.09 6.57 -0.74
CA GLU A 90 -3.21 7.53 -1.85
C GLU A 90 -4.65 7.66 -2.32
N LEU A 91 -5.38 6.55 -2.48
CA LEU A 91 -6.79 6.60 -2.87
C LEU A 91 -7.65 7.33 -1.82
N GLN A 92 -7.37 7.15 -0.53
CA GLN A 92 -8.05 7.91 0.53
C GLN A 92 -7.70 9.40 0.47
N THR A 93 -6.44 9.75 0.23
CA THR A 93 -6.01 11.13 0.03
C THR A 93 -6.70 11.78 -1.16
N LEU A 94 -6.81 11.07 -2.30
CA LEU A 94 -7.54 11.53 -3.48
C LEU A 94 -9.04 11.71 -3.23
N MET A 95 -9.63 10.94 -2.30
CA MET A 95 -11.01 11.13 -1.83
C MET A 95 -11.16 12.32 -0.85
N GLY A 96 -10.07 12.99 -0.49
CA GLY A 96 -10.06 14.16 0.40
C GLY A 96 -9.85 13.83 1.88
N PHE A 97 -9.51 12.59 2.23
CA PHE A 97 -9.16 12.23 3.61
C PHE A 97 -7.71 12.58 3.90
N ASN A 98 -7.44 13.14 5.08
CA ASN A 98 -6.07 13.38 5.55
C ASN A 98 -5.55 12.11 6.26
N VAL A 99 -4.92 11.20 5.51
CA VAL A 99 -4.35 9.94 6.03
C VAL A 99 -2.91 9.75 5.60
N ASN A 100 -2.08 9.25 6.51
CA ASN A 100 -0.66 9.02 6.27
C ASN A 100 -0.09 7.85 7.11
N PHE A 101 -0.94 7.11 7.81
CA PHE A 101 -0.56 6.02 8.70
C PHE A 101 -1.00 4.68 8.09
N GLY A 102 -0.04 3.78 7.90
CA GLY A 102 -0.18 2.44 7.32
C GLY A 102 0.96 1.56 7.79
#